data_AF-A0A7C9D6K4-F1
#
_entry.id   AF-A0A7C9D6K4-F1
#
_cell.length_a   1.000
_cell.length_b   1.000
_cell.length_c   1.000
_cell.angle_alpha   90.00
_cell.angle_beta   90.00
_cell.angle_gamma   90.00
#
_symmetry.space_group_name_H-M   'P 1'
#
loop_
_entity.id
_entity.type
_entity.pdbx_description
1 polymer ?
#
loop_
_entity_poly.entity_id
_entity_poly.type
_entity_poly.pdbx_seq_one_letter_code
_entity_poly.pdbx_strand_id
1 'polypeptide(L)'
;SFPPSFLQPLVLSPPSRPHHSAGGLISNIRALHVLSDSIISWYRSHPSPPHALLADFFLGWTHSLCASLGLPRVVFYPSGAFACLLMNSMWRDAPHNPE
;
A
#
# COMPACT_ATOMS: atom_id res chain seq x y z
N SER A 1 25.50 -1.36 10.83
CA SER A 1 24.90 -0.17 11.46
C SER A 1 23.53 -0.52 11.97
N PHE A 2 23.24 -0.21 13.23
CA PHE A 2 21.88 -0.33 13.77
C PHE A 2 20.97 0.68 13.07
N PRO A 3 19.69 0.34 12.82
CA PRO A 3 18.73 1.34 12.37
C PRO A 3 18.63 2.44 13.42
N PRO A 4 18.45 3.70 13.01
CA PRO A 4 18.25 4.79 13.95
C PRO A 4 17.01 4.51 14.81
N SER A 5 17.05 4.94 16.08
CA SER A 5 16.05 4.64 17.12
C SER A 5 14.61 5.09 16.79
N PHE A 6 14.41 5.89 15.74
CA PHE A 6 13.09 6.32 15.26
C PHE A 6 12.41 5.32 14.32
N LEU A 7 13.13 4.35 13.75
CA LEU A 7 12.54 3.31 12.89
C LEU A 7 12.27 2.04 13.70
N GLN A 8 11.00 1.82 14.02
CA GLN A 8 10.54 0.57 14.63
C GLN A 8 9.98 -0.36 13.54
N PRO A 9 10.73 -1.40 13.12
CA PRO A 9 10.24 -2.31 12.08
C PRO A 9 9.12 -3.20 12.62
N LEU A 10 7.99 -3.22 11.92
CA LEU A 10 6.97 -4.25 12.10
C LEU A 10 7.31 -5.45 11.22
N VAL A 11 7.74 -6.55 11.84
CA VAL A 11 8.02 -7.81 11.13
C VAL A 11 6.78 -8.69 11.17
N LEU A 12 6.19 -8.93 10.00
CA LEU A 12 5.03 -9.83 9.84
C LEU A 12 5.47 -11.14 9.20
N SER A 13 4.78 -12.22 9.54
CA SER A 13 4.97 -13.51 8.86
C SER A 13 4.65 -13.36 7.37
N PRO A 14 5.49 -13.92 6.48
CA PRO A 14 5.25 -13.81 5.06
C PRO A 14 3.93 -14.53 4.69
N PRO A 15 3.11 -13.93 3.81
CA PRO A 15 1.89 -14.58 3.32
C PRO A 15 2.26 -15.80 2.46
N SER A 16 1.46 -16.86 2.55
CA SER A 16 1.60 -18.05 1.70
C SER A 16 1.49 -17.64 0.23
N ARG A 17 2.58 -17.75 -0.53
CA ARG A 17 2.59 -17.40 -1.95
C ARG A 17 1.82 -18.47 -2.74
N PRO A 18 0.80 -18.12 -3.54
CA PRO A 18 0.25 -19.07 -4.49
C PRO A 18 1.36 -19.47 -5.47
N HIS A 19 1.63 -20.78 -5.55
CA HIS A 19 2.52 -21.34 -6.56
C HIS A 19 1.93 -21.02 -7.93
N HIS A 20 2.76 -20.50 -8.83
CA HIS A 20 2.47 -20.12 -10.22
C HIS A 20 1.72 -18.78 -10.43
N SER A 21 2.44 -17.76 -10.91
CA SER A 21 1.95 -16.91 -12.02
C SER A 21 3.03 -15.90 -12.45
N ALA A 22 3.10 -15.68 -13.76
CA ALA A 22 4.09 -14.87 -14.48
C ALA A 22 3.93 -13.34 -14.28
N GLY A 23 3.66 -12.86 -13.06
CA GLY A 23 3.40 -11.45 -12.78
C GLY A 23 3.86 -11.02 -11.40
N GLY A 24 5.19 -11.02 -11.17
CA GLY A 24 5.80 -10.81 -9.86
C GLY A 24 5.30 -9.58 -9.07
N LEU A 25 4.97 -8.48 -9.75
CA LEU A 25 4.45 -7.29 -9.08
C LEU A 25 3.01 -7.49 -8.57
N ILE A 26 2.11 -8.02 -9.40
CA ILE A 26 0.70 -8.23 -9.02
C ILE A 26 0.59 -9.27 -7.91
N SER A 27 1.38 -10.35 -8.00
CA SER A 27 1.42 -11.35 -6.94
C SER A 27 1.94 -10.77 -5.62
N ASN A 28 2.97 -9.92 -5.67
CA ASN A 28 3.45 -9.20 -4.48
C ASN A 28 2.39 -8.27 -3.89
N ILE A 29 1.67 -7.49 -4.71
CA ILE A 29 0.60 -6.59 -4.24
C ILE A 29 -0.50 -7.40 -3.53
N ARG A 30 -0.93 -8.52 -4.13
CA ARG A 30 -1.94 -9.41 -3.53
C ARG A 30 -1.45 -10.05 -2.24
N ALA A 31 -0.22 -10.53 -2.22
CA ALA A 31 0.40 -11.11 -1.04
C ALA A 31 0.45 -10.08 0.10
N LEU A 32 0.85 -8.83 -0.18
CA LEU A 32 0.86 -7.76 0.81
C LEU A 32 -0.54 -7.40 1.31
N HIS A 33 -1.56 -7.47 0.46
CA HIS A 33 -2.94 -7.22 0.89
C HIS A 33 -3.41 -8.19 1.98
N VAL A 34 -2.98 -9.46 1.94
CA VAL A 34 -3.32 -10.46 2.98
C VAL A 34 -2.82 -10.05 4.37
N LEU A 35 -1.84 -9.14 4.46
CA LEU A 35 -1.32 -8.63 5.72
C LEU A 35 -2.20 -7.54 6.36
N SER A 36 -3.28 -7.10 5.70
CA SER A 36 -4.16 -6.03 6.19
C SER A 36 -4.62 -6.24 7.62
N ASP A 37 -5.08 -7.46 7.93
CA ASP A 37 -5.67 -7.78 9.24
C ASP A 37 -4.61 -7.79 10.34
N SER A 38 -3.42 -8.31 10.03
CA SER A 38 -2.27 -8.28 10.92
C SER A 38 -1.82 -6.85 11.21
N ILE A 39 -1.83 -5.96 10.20
CA ILE A 39 -1.51 -4.54 10.37
C ILE A 39 -2.55 -3.85 11.26
N ILE A 40 -3.84 -4.12 11.02
CA ILE A 40 -4.94 -3.55 11.83
C ILE A 40 -4.84 -4.02 13.29
N SER A 41 -4.59 -5.31 13.51
CA SER A 41 -4.44 -5.90 14.85
C SER A 41 -3.24 -5.30 15.59
N TRP A 42 -2.09 -5.18 14.91
CA TRP A 42 -0.92 -4.51 15.46
C TRP A 42 -1.21 -3.04 15.80
N TYR A 43 -1.83 -2.29 14.86
CA TYR A 43 -2.15 -0.89 15.06
C TYR A 43 -3.00 -0.66 16.31
N ARG A 44 -4.05 -1.47 16.49
CA ARG A 44 -4.98 -1.36 17.64
C ARG A 44 -4.36 -1.76 18.96
N SER A 45 -3.35 -2.63 18.96
CA SER A 45 -2.66 -3.09 20.16
C SER A 45 -1.43 -2.25 20.52
N HIS A 46 -0.96 -1.39 19.61
CA HIS A 46 0.24 -0.60 19.83
C HIS A 46 -0.05 0.54 20.83
N PRO A 47 0.75 0.71 21.90
CA PRO A 47 0.50 1.74 22.92
C PRO A 47 0.65 3.18 22.39
N SER A 48 1.30 3.38 21.23
CA SER A 48 1.46 4.68 20.58
C SER A 48 1.37 4.52 19.06
N PRO A 49 0.17 4.26 18.51
CA PRO A 49 -0.02 3.93 17.09
C PRO A 49 0.46 5.06 16.16
N PRO A 50 0.91 4.74 14.94
CA PRO A 50 1.24 5.75 13.93
C PRO A 50 0.05 6.68 13.64
N HIS A 51 0.33 7.96 13.38
CA HIS A 51 -0.73 8.94 13.06
C HIS A 51 -1.01 9.09 11.56
N ALA A 52 -0.22 8.43 10.71
CA ALA A 52 -0.36 8.45 9.26
C ALA A 52 0.25 7.19 8.64
N LEU A 53 -0.21 6.85 7.43
CA LEU A 53 0.35 5.74 6.65
C LEU A 53 0.97 6.28 5.36
N LEU A 54 2.23 5.94 5.12
CA LEU A 54 2.91 6.14 3.85
C LEU A 54 2.93 4.82 3.08
N ALA A 55 2.40 4.80 1.85
CA ALA A 55 2.37 3.62 1.01
C ALA A 55 2.84 3.90 -0.40
N ASP A 56 3.44 2.90 -1.04
CA ASP A 56 3.62 2.89 -2.49
C ASP A 56 2.26 2.89 -3.21
N PHE A 57 2.13 3.62 -4.32
CA PHE A 57 0.88 3.73 -5.09
C PHE A 57 0.34 2.37 -5.59
N PHE A 58 1.20 1.37 -5.79
CA PHE A 58 0.77 0.01 -6.12
C PHE A 58 -0.05 -0.65 -5.00
N LEU A 59 0.11 -0.21 -3.76
CA LEU A 59 -0.61 -0.73 -2.59
C LEU A 59 -1.94 0.00 -2.38
N GLY A 60 -2.76 0.10 -3.44
CA GLY A 60 -4.05 0.81 -3.42
C GLY A 60 -5.00 0.33 -2.32
N TRP A 61 -4.91 -0.94 -1.93
CA TRP A 61 -5.70 -1.53 -0.83
C TRP A 61 -5.49 -0.84 0.52
N THR A 62 -4.35 -0.15 0.72
CA THR A 62 -4.08 0.62 1.95
C THR A 62 -5.05 1.77 2.14
N HIS A 63 -5.74 2.22 1.08
CA HIS A 63 -6.80 3.24 1.19
C HIS A 63 -7.95 2.77 2.07
N SER A 64 -8.48 1.57 1.81
CA SER A 64 -9.57 0.99 2.61
C SER A 64 -9.13 0.69 4.04
N LEU A 65 -7.88 0.24 4.22
CA LEU A 65 -7.29 0.06 5.56
C LEU A 65 -7.29 1.38 6.34
N CYS A 66 -6.76 2.47 5.75
CA CYS A 66 -6.70 3.77 6.40
C CYS A 66 -8.09 4.34 6.70
N ALA A 67 -9.04 4.18 5.77
CA ALA A 67 -10.43 4.60 5.97
C ALA A 67 -11.06 3.91 7.19
N SER A 68 -10.82 2.60 7.38
CA SER A 68 -11.35 1.88 8.54
C SER A 68 -10.67 2.25 9.87
N LEU A 69 -9.44 2.78 9.83
CA LEU A 69 -8.69 3.23 11.01
C LEU A 69 -8.82 4.74 11.28
N GLY A 70 -9.47 5.50 10.39
CA GLY A 70 -9.52 6.97 10.48
C GLY A 70 -8.15 7.64 10.27
N LEU A 71 -7.25 6.99 9.52
CA LEU A 71 -5.88 7.46 9.31
C LEU A 71 -5.73 8.28 8.03
N PRO A 72 -4.93 9.37 8.04
CA PRO A 72 -4.47 9.99 6.81
C PRO A 72 -3.51 9.07 6.06
N ARG A 73 -3.67 9.01 4.73
CA ARG A 73 -2.82 8.23 3.83
C ARG A 73 -2.03 9.12 2.89
N VAL A 74 -0.72 8.98 2.91
CA VAL A 74 0.21 9.60 1.96
C VAL A 74 0.68 8.53 0.97
N VAL A 75 0.64 8.85 -0.31
CA VAL A 75 1.04 7.92 -1.38
C VAL A 75 2.38 8.36 -1.95
N PHE A 76 3.33 7.44 -1.97
CA PHE A 76 4.60 7.58 -2.66
C PHE A 76 4.49 7.00 -4.07
N TYR A 77 4.88 7.80 -5.06
CA TYR A 77 5.02 7.36 -6.44
C TYR A 77 6.52 7.16 -6.72
N PRO A 78 7.00 5.92 -6.88
CA PRO A 78 8.40 5.62 -7.19
C PRO A 78 8.78 5.96 -8.65
N SER A 79 7.87 6.57 -9.40
CA SER A 79 8.05 6.99 -10.79
C SER A 79 8.25 8.51 -10.89
N GLY A 80 8.82 8.96 -12.01
CA GLY A 80 8.99 10.39 -12.27
C GLY A 80 7.66 11.13 -12.47
N ALA A 81 7.68 12.46 -12.28
CA ALA A 81 6.50 13.31 -12.44
C ALA A 81 5.80 13.13 -13.79
N PHE A 82 6.56 12.93 -14.87
CA PHE A 82 6.00 12.68 -16.20
C PHE A 82 5.12 11.41 -16.26
N ALA A 83 5.59 10.31 -15.68
CA ALA A 83 4.80 9.08 -15.62
C ALA A 83 3.53 9.25 -14.79
N CYS A 84 3.62 9.99 -13.67
CA CYS A 84 2.45 10.34 -12.84
C CYS A 84 1.44 11.19 -13.62
N LEU A 85 1.91 12.16 -14.41
CA LEU A 85 1.05 13.00 -15.25
C LEU A 85 0.33 12.18 -16.32
N LEU A 86 1.02 11.26 -16.99
CA LEU A 86 0.41 10.35 -17.96
C LEU A 86 -0.66 9.45 -17.31
N MET A 87 -0.36 8.87 -16.14
CA MET A 87 -1.36 8.10 -15.39
C MET A 87 -2.60 8.94 -15.05
N ASN A 88 -2.38 10.18 -14.62
CA ASN A 88 -3.47 11.10 -14.28
C ASN A 88 -4.28 11.50 -15.51
N SER A 89 -3.65 11.79 -16.66
CA SER A 89 -4.38 12.13 -17.89
C SER A 89 -5.19 10.94 -18.39
N MET A 90 -4.64 9.72 -18.35
CA MET A 90 -5.38 8.51 -18.74
C MET A 90 -6.62 8.29 -17.88
N TRP A 91 -6.56 8.62 -16.59
CA TRP A 91 -7.71 8.52 -15.69
C TRP A 91 -8.74 9.62 -15.93
N ARG A 92 -8.29 10.88 -16.04
CA ARG A 92 -9.15 12.05 -16.24
C ARG A 92 -9.85 12.03 -17.60
N ASP A 93 -9.13 11.61 -18.63
CA ASP A 93 -9.55 11.63 -20.02
C ASP A 93 -9.90 10.21 -20.51
N ALA A 94 -10.34 9.33 -19.59
CA ALA A 94 -10.71 7.96 -19.91
C ALA A 94 -11.82 7.94 -20.98
N PRO A 95 -11.75 7.04 -21.98
CA PRO A 95 -12.76 6.99 -23.03
C PRO A 95 -14.13 6.70 -22.42
N HIS A 96 -15.08 7.60 -22.64
CA HIS A 96 -16.48 7.34 -22.34
C HIS A 96 -17.03 6.37 -23.37
N ASN A 97 -17.71 5.32 -22.90
CA ASN A 97 -18.41 4.43 -23.80
C ASN A 97 -19.52 5.26 -24.48
N PRO A 98 -19.62 5.27 -25.82
CA PRO A 98 -20.77 5.89 -26.48
C PRO A 98 -22.04 5.16 -26.03
N GLU A 99 -23.08 5.92 -25.66
CA GLU A 99 -24.42 5.38 -25.36
C GLU A 99 -25.04 4.69 -26.57
#